data_AF-A0A351Q8D2-F1
#
_entry.id   AF-A0A351Q8D2-F1
#
_cell.length_a   1.000
_cell.length_b   1.000
_cell.length_c   1.000
_cell.angle_alpha   90.00
_cell.angle_beta   90.00
_cell.angle_gamma   90.00
#
_symmetry.space_group_name_H-M   'P 1'
#
loop_
_entity.id
_entity.type
_entity.pdbx_description
1 polymer ?
#
loop_
_entity_poly.entity_id
_entity_poly.type
_entity_poly.pdbx_seq_one_letter_code
_entity_poly.pdbx_strand_id
1 'polypeptide(L)'
;MNFWKRAFLIPLTFFPQKMLFSLYETVCKIGNILPHSKVCEISYFGTNAERKISDYEKTVFLEFEDTKVPVPERFHEILVSMYGSDYMTPKKVSSDHGETFFDVGNSYKKYLSGELALPETFIKQ
;
A
#
# COMPACT_ATOMS: atom_id res chain seq x y z
N MET A 1 -37.16 12.32 7.25
CA MET A 1 -36.74 11.43 6.14
C MET A 1 -35.63 12.17 5.38
N ASN A 2 -34.37 11.89 5.72
CA ASN A 2 -33.23 12.72 5.34
C ASN A 2 -32.77 12.39 3.91
N PHE A 3 -33.28 13.14 2.93
CA PHE A 3 -32.86 13.09 1.52
C PHE A 3 -31.33 13.18 1.35
N TRP A 4 -30.66 13.89 2.27
CA TRP A 4 -29.22 14.11 2.30
C TRP A 4 -28.37 12.90 2.71
N LYS A 5 -28.94 11.82 3.29
CA LYS A 5 -28.16 10.63 3.67
C LYS A 5 -27.96 9.63 2.52
N ARG A 6 -28.66 9.78 1.38
CA ARG A 6 -28.58 8.86 0.23
C ARG A 6 -27.67 9.33 -0.91
N ALA A 7 -27.33 10.62 -0.96
CA ALA A 7 -26.56 11.19 -2.08
C ALA A 7 -25.06 10.83 -2.08
N PHE A 8 -24.51 10.37 -0.95
CA PHE A 8 -23.08 10.07 -0.80
C PHE A 8 -22.73 8.58 -0.96
N LEU A 9 -23.66 7.76 -1.42
CA LEU A 9 -23.46 6.33 -1.70
C LEU A 9 -23.37 6.02 -3.20
N ILE A 10 -22.93 6.98 -4.02
CA ILE A 10 -22.42 6.64 -5.35
C ILE A 10 -21.00 6.12 -5.10
N PRO A 11 -20.71 4.82 -5.31
CA PRO A 11 -19.37 4.34 -5.10
C PRO A 11 -18.48 5.06 -6.13
N LEU A 12 -17.41 5.69 -5.64
CA LEU A 12 -16.43 6.41 -6.48
C LEU A 12 -15.85 5.53 -7.59
N THR A 13 -16.08 4.21 -7.53
CA THR A 13 -15.77 3.21 -8.56
C THR A 13 -16.42 3.48 -9.92
N PHE A 14 -17.49 4.27 -10.02
CA PHE A 14 -18.12 4.61 -11.31
C PHE A 14 -17.46 5.77 -12.04
N PHE A 15 -16.55 6.50 -11.40
CA PHE A 15 -15.84 7.60 -12.03
C PHE A 15 -14.50 7.13 -12.59
N PRO A 16 -14.10 7.60 -13.79
CA PRO A 16 -12.79 7.29 -14.34
C PRO A 16 -11.69 7.71 -13.36
N GLN A 17 -10.75 6.81 -13.05
CA GLN A 17 -9.68 7.06 -12.07
C GLN A 17 -8.85 8.32 -12.38
N LYS A 18 -8.66 8.63 -13.67
CA LYS A 18 -8.01 9.88 -14.13
C LYS A 18 -8.75 11.13 -13.67
N MET A 19 -10.08 11.11 -13.69
CA MET A 19 -10.92 12.23 -13.29
C MET A 19 -10.83 12.44 -11.77
N LEU A 20 -10.89 11.35 -11.00
CA LEU A 20 -10.75 11.37 -9.55
C LEU A 20 -9.38 11.88 -9.12
N PHE A 21 -8.32 11.45 -9.80
CA PHE A 21 -6.96 11.94 -9.59
C PHE A 21 -6.82 13.44 -9.92
N SER A 22 -7.40 13.90 -11.03
CA SER A 22 -7.40 15.32 -11.40
C SER A 22 -8.14 16.19 -10.38
N LEU A 23 -9.25 15.69 -9.83
CA LEU A 23 -9.99 16.37 -8.77
C LEU A 23 -9.16 16.46 -7.49
N TYR A 24 -8.53 15.35 -7.08
CA TYR A 24 -7.61 15.30 -5.95
C TYR A 24 -6.49 16.34 -6.07
N GLU A 25 -5.76 16.35 -7.20
CA GLU A 25 -4.69 17.31 -7.49
C GLU A 25 -5.17 18.77 -7.43
N THR A 26 -6.38 19.04 -7.94
CA THR A 26 -6.97 20.39 -7.92
C THR A 26 -7.26 20.83 -6.48
N VAL A 27 -7.82 19.95 -5.66
CA VAL A 27 -8.07 20.21 -4.23
C VAL A 27 -6.76 20.44 -3.48
N CYS A 28 -5.73 19.62 -3.72
CA CYS A 28 -4.40 19.80 -3.12
C CYS A 28 -3.75 21.14 -3.48
N LYS A 29 -3.98 21.66 -4.70
CA LYS A 29 -3.46 22.96 -5.17
C LYS A 29 -4.21 24.16 -4.57
N ILE A 30 -5.49 24.00 -4.27
CA ILE A 30 -6.33 25.07 -3.69
C ILE A 30 -6.10 25.21 -2.18
N GLY A 31 -5.78 24.10 -1.50
CA GLY A 31 -5.41 24.13 -0.09
C GLY A 31 -4.09 24.87 0.11
N ASN A 32 -4.11 25.97 0.86
CA ASN A 32 -2.90 26.45 1.52
C ASN A 32 -2.46 25.36 2.50
N ILE A 33 -1.53 24.49 2.09
CA ILE A 33 -0.95 23.47 2.96
C ILE A 33 -0.08 24.22 3.96
N LEU A 34 -0.69 24.66 5.07
CA LEU A 34 0.05 25.07 6.26
C LEU A 34 1.03 23.94 6.64
N PRO A 35 2.15 24.22 7.31
CA PRO A 35 2.96 23.16 7.89
C PRO A 35 2.12 22.42 8.95
N HIS A 36 1.47 21.33 8.54
CA HIS A 36 0.68 20.50 9.43
C HIS A 36 1.61 19.55 10.15
N SER A 37 1.32 19.20 11.40
CA SER A 37 2.15 18.27 12.19
C SER A 37 2.15 16.82 11.66
N LYS A 38 1.35 16.54 10.63
CA LYS A 38 1.09 15.20 10.11
C LYS A 38 1.20 15.15 8.58
N VAL A 39 1.68 14.03 8.07
CA VAL A 39 1.69 13.63 6.67
C VAL A 39 0.89 12.36 6.50
N CYS A 40 0.24 12.20 5.36
CA CYS A 40 -0.47 10.98 4.98
C CYS A 40 0.07 10.46 3.64
N GLU A 41 -0.15 9.18 3.40
CA GLU A 41 0.15 8.56 2.11
C GLU A 41 -0.70 9.23 1.02
N ILE A 42 -0.06 9.65 -0.09
CA ILE A 42 -0.75 10.13 -1.29
C ILE A 42 -1.22 8.92 -2.11
N SER A 43 -1.91 7.96 -1.48
CA SER A 43 -2.49 6.83 -2.19
C SER A 43 -4.00 6.85 -2.06
N TYR A 44 -4.66 6.59 -3.19
CA TYR A 44 -6.13 6.52 -3.28
C TYR A 44 -6.70 5.33 -2.48
N PHE A 45 -5.82 4.42 -2.02
CA PHE A 45 -6.15 3.22 -1.28
C PHE A 45 -5.99 3.42 0.23
N GLY A 46 -6.62 4.47 0.78
CA GLY A 46 -7.21 4.50 2.12
C GLY A 46 -6.47 3.86 3.30
N THR A 47 -5.14 3.75 3.29
CA THR A 47 -4.41 3.40 4.50
C THR A 47 -4.47 4.66 5.35
N ASN A 48 -5.34 4.66 6.36
CA ASN A 48 -5.50 5.78 7.31
C ASN A 48 -4.27 5.89 8.24
N ALA A 49 -3.08 5.66 7.72
CA ALA A 49 -1.83 5.80 8.44
C ALA A 49 -1.45 7.28 8.45
N GLU A 50 -2.05 8.03 9.38
CA GLU A 50 -1.52 9.33 9.76
C GLU A 50 -0.09 9.15 10.29
N ARG A 51 0.87 9.85 9.69
CA ARG A 51 2.26 9.90 10.13
C ARG A 51 2.59 11.29 10.64
N LYS A 52 3.55 11.42 11.55
CA LYS A 52 4.01 12.75 11.99
C LYS A 52 5.14 13.21 11.07
N ILE A 53 5.17 14.49 10.72
CA ILE A 53 6.32 15.05 9.97
C ILE A 53 7.62 14.83 10.74
N SER A 54 7.56 14.95 12.06
CA SER A 54 8.71 14.74 12.93
C SER A 54 9.26 13.31 12.93
N ASP A 55 8.51 12.34 12.42
CA ASP A 55 9.05 10.99 12.22
C ASP A 55 10.10 10.96 11.08
N TYR A 56 10.11 11.98 10.20
CA TYR A 56 10.93 12.07 8.98
C TYR A 56 11.94 13.23 8.99
N GLU A 57 12.11 13.95 10.10
CA GLU A 57 13.01 15.10 10.20
C GLU A 57 14.49 14.75 10.01
N LYS A 58 14.87 13.51 10.36
CA LYS A 58 16.24 13.03 10.30
C LYS A 58 16.33 11.69 9.60
N THR A 59 17.28 11.60 8.69
CA THR A 59 17.59 10.38 7.93
C THR A 59 18.87 9.75 8.47
N VAL A 60 18.86 8.44 8.66
CA VAL A 60 20.04 7.61 8.94
C VAL A 60 20.22 6.59 7.82
N PHE A 61 21.45 6.13 7.62
CA PHE A 61 21.76 5.10 6.63
C PHE A 61 21.97 3.77 7.34
N LEU A 62 21.13 2.78 7.01
CA LEU A 62 21.27 1.41 7.50
C LEU A 62 21.90 0.53 6.43
N GLU A 63 22.72 -0.43 6.86
CA GLU A 63 23.19 -1.51 5.98
C GLU A 63 22.01 -2.42 5.65
N PHE A 64 21.80 -2.69 4.36
CA PHE A 64 20.80 -3.64 3.87
C PHE A 64 21.38 -4.36 2.66
N GLU A 65 21.54 -5.69 2.78
CA GLU A 65 22.26 -6.50 1.81
C GLU A 65 23.65 -5.90 1.50
N ASP A 66 23.94 -5.60 0.23
CA ASP A 66 25.22 -5.08 -0.24
C ASP A 66 25.23 -3.54 -0.37
N THR A 67 24.24 -2.85 0.20
CA THR A 67 24.09 -1.39 0.06
C THR A 67 23.65 -0.71 1.36
N LYS A 68 23.72 0.62 1.35
CA LYS A 68 23.16 1.45 2.43
C LYS A 68 21.85 2.08 1.97
N VAL A 69 20.82 1.94 2.79
CA VAL A 69 19.50 2.50 2.51
C VAL A 69 19.19 3.68 3.45
N PRO A 70 18.70 4.81 2.93
CA PRO A 70 18.24 5.91 3.76
C PRO A 70 16.91 5.53 4.42
N VAL A 71 16.85 5.65 5.75
CA VAL A 71 15.63 5.44 6.53
C VAL A 71 15.43 6.60 7.51
N PRO A 72 14.19 6.87 7.95
CA PRO A 72 13.96 7.83 9.03
C PRO A 72 14.61 7.32 10.33
N GLU A 73 15.21 8.19 11.14
CA GLU A 73 15.83 7.80 12.43
C GLU A 73 14.84 7.01 13.32
N ARG A 74 13.56 7.38 13.28
CA ARG A 74 12.47 6.78 14.05
C ARG A 74 11.75 5.64 13.31
N PHE A 75 12.46 4.93 12.45
CA PHE A 75 11.90 3.83 11.64
C PHE A 75 11.26 2.75 12.50
N HIS A 76 11.81 2.46 13.69
CA HIS A 76 11.26 1.43 14.58
C HIS A 76 9.84 1.78 15.06
N GLU A 77 9.62 3.00 15.53
CA GLU A 77 8.32 3.47 15.99
C GLU A 77 7.29 3.51 14.87
N ILE A 78 7.73 3.92 13.66
CA ILE A 78 6.89 3.89 12.47
C ILE A 78 6.42 2.45 12.17
N LEU A 79 7.35 1.48 12.17
CA LEU A 79 7.05 0.08 11.88
C LEU A 79 6.16 -0.57 12.95
N VAL A 80 6.39 -0.27 14.24
CA VAL A 80 5.52 -0.72 15.34
C VAL A 80 4.10 -0.18 15.18
N SER A 81 3.95 1.10 14.79
CA SER A 81 2.64 1.69 14.52
C SER A 81 1.94 1.07 13.30
N MET A 82 2.69 0.54 12.34
CA MET A 82 2.15 -0.07 11.12
C MET A 82 1.71 -1.51 11.32
N TYR A 83 2.59 -2.28 11.94
CA TYR A 83 2.54 -3.75 11.90
C TYR A 83 2.37 -4.36 13.29
N GLY A 84 2.41 -3.56 14.36
CA GLY A 84 2.35 -4.00 15.75
C GLY A 84 3.73 -4.18 16.38
N SER A 85 3.77 -4.40 17.69
CA SER A 85 5.03 -4.58 18.44
C SER A 85 5.80 -5.84 18.04
N ASP A 86 5.13 -6.80 17.42
CA ASP A 86 5.72 -8.08 16.99
C ASP A 86 6.04 -8.12 15.49
N TYR A 87 6.18 -6.95 14.83
CA TYR A 87 6.41 -6.84 13.38
C TYR A 87 7.65 -7.58 12.87
N MET A 88 8.64 -7.82 13.73
CA MET A 88 9.87 -8.57 13.40
C MET A 88 9.68 -10.09 13.50
N THR A 89 8.49 -10.57 13.87
CA THR A 89 8.19 -11.99 13.99
C THR A 89 7.49 -12.48 12.72
N PRO A 90 8.09 -13.38 11.94
CA PRO A 90 7.44 -13.96 10.77
C PRO A 90 6.16 -14.71 11.16
N LYS A 91 5.05 -14.41 10.49
CA LYS A 91 3.75 -15.08 10.71
C LYS A 91 3.29 -15.71 9.40
N LYS A 92 2.74 -16.92 9.47
CA LYS A 92 2.07 -17.57 8.33
C LYS A 92 0.61 -17.10 8.28
N VAL A 93 0.36 -16.00 7.59
CA VAL A 93 -0.97 -15.39 7.41
C VAL A 93 -1.36 -15.40 5.93
N SER A 94 -2.65 -15.29 5.64
CA SER A 94 -3.15 -15.11 4.27
C SER A 94 -2.59 -13.81 3.67
N SER A 95 -2.19 -13.86 2.40
CA SER A 95 -1.76 -12.67 1.66
C SER A 95 -2.95 -12.10 0.88
N ASP A 96 -3.02 -10.77 0.74
CA ASP A 96 -4.00 -10.10 -0.12
C ASP A 96 -3.76 -10.38 -1.62
N HIS A 97 -2.60 -10.98 -1.96
CA HIS A 97 -2.16 -11.23 -3.32
C HIS A 97 -2.17 -12.72 -3.71
N GLY A 98 -2.93 -13.55 -2.99
CA GLY A 98 -3.07 -14.98 -3.29
C GLY A 98 -1.82 -15.80 -2.94
N GLU A 99 -1.70 -16.97 -3.55
CA GLU A 99 -0.50 -17.82 -3.40
C GLU A 99 0.56 -17.44 -4.45
N THR A 100 1.83 -17.78 -4.20
CA THR A 100 2.91 -17.66 -5.20
C THR A 100 3.51 -19.04 -5.49
N PHE A 101 3.61 -19.41 -6.77
CA PHE A 101 4.14 -20.69 -7.25
C PHE A 101 5.44 -20.43 -8.02
N PHE A 102 6.51 -21.10 -7.62
CA PHE A 102 7.81 -20.99 -8.24
C PHE A 102 8.19 -22.32 -8.92
N ASP A 103 8.35 -22.30 -10.24
CA ASP A 103 9.02 -23.35 -11.00
C ASP A 103 10.24 -22.76 -11.71
N VAL A 104 11.42 -23.03 -11.16
CA VAL A 104 12.69 -22.52 -11.71
C VAL A 104 13.10 -23.29 -12.97
N GLY A 105 12.55 -24.48 -13.20
CA GLY A 105 12.86 -25.34 -14.34
C GLY A 105 12.07 -25.00 -15.61
N ASN A 106 10.98 -24.25 -15.50
CA ASN A 106 10.09 -23.95 -16.62
C ASN A 106 9.77 -22.46 -16.74
N SER A 107 9.59 -22.00 -17.98
CA SER A 107 9.07 -20.65 -18.23
C SER A 107 7.60 -20.57 -17.83
N TYR A 108 7.23 -19.51 -17.11
CA TYR A 108 5.83 -19.22 -16.73
C TYR A 108 4.86 -19.21 -17.93
N LYS A 109 5.35 -18.90 -19.14
CA LYS A 109 4.55 -18.87 -20.38
C LYS A 109 3.90 -20.21 -20.71
N LYS A 110 4.52 -21.32 -20.30
CA LYS A 110 3.97 -22.68 -20.51
C LYS A 110 2.70 -22.91 -19.71
N TYR A 111 2.56 -22.26 -18.55
CA TYR A 111 1.33 -22.29 -17.77
C TYR A 111 0.26 -21.38 -18.40
N LEU A 112 0.66 -20.22 -18.93
CA LEU A 112 -0.27 -19.31 -19.63
C LEU A 112 -0.82 -19.90 -20.94
N SER A 113 -0.03 -20.72 -21.65
CA SER A 113 -0.45 -21.41 -22.86
C SER A 113 -1.23 -22.70 -22.59
N GLY A 114 -1.26 -23.18 -21.34
CA GLY A 114 -1.85 -24.46 -20.96
C GLY A 114 -1.01 -25.70 -21.32
N GLU A 115 0.25 -25.52 -21.75
CA GLU A 115 1.20 -26.63 -21.94
C GLU A 115 1.51 -27.33 -20.61
N LEU A 116 1.56 -26.57 -19.51
CA LEU A 116 1.71 -27.05 -18.15
C LEU A 116 0.51 -26.63 -17.30
N ALA A 117 0.03 -27.54 -16.44
CA ALA A 117 -1.02 -27.25 -15.49
C ALA A 117 -0.45 -26.55 -14.24
N LEU A 118 -1.18 -25.56 -13.73
CA LEU A 118 -0.89 -25.02 -12.40
C LEU A 118 -1.18 -26.09 -11.33
N PRO A 119 -0.46 -26.06 -10.18
CA PRO A 119 -0.78 -26.93 -9.06
C PRO A 119 -2.25 -26.79 -8.63
N GLU A 120 -2.87 -27.87 -8.19
CA GLU A 120 -4.28 -27.84 -7.75
C GLU A 120 -4.54 -26.85 -6.60
N THR A 121 -3.52 -26.55 -5.80
CA THR A 121 -3.58 -25.56 -4.71
C THR A 121 -3.81 -24.14 -5.24
N PHE A 122 -3.40 -23.86 -6.48
CA PHE A 122 -3.55 -22.57 -7.15
C PHE A 122 -4.88 -22.39 -7.88
N ILE A 123 -5.54 -23.49 -8.23
CA ILE A 123 -6.81 -23.46 -8.99
C ILE A 123 -7.99 -23.19 -8.05
N LYS A 124 -7.83 -23.36 -6.74
CA LYS A 124 -8.85 -23.13 -5.72
C LYS A 124 -8.56 -21.85 -4.92
N GLN A 125 -8.88 -20.70 -5.48
CA GLN A 125 -9.06 -19.43 -4.74
C GLN A 125 -10.41 -18.82 -5.06
#